data_AF-A0A1Q8Y9M1-F1
#
_entry.id   AF-A0A1Q8Y9M1-F1
#
_cell.length_a   1.000
_cell.length_b   1.000
_cell.length_c   1.000
_cell.angle_alpha   90.00
_cell.angle_beta   90.00
_cell.angle_gamma   90.00
#
_symmetry.space_group_name_H-M   'P 1'
#
loop_
_entity.id
_entity.type
_entity.pdbx_description
1 polymer ?
#
loop_
_entity_poly.entity_id
_entity_poly.type
_entity_poly.pdbx_seq_one_letter_code
_entity_poly.pdbx_strand_id
1 'polypeptide(L)'
;MEYENVIRKMVEKCALEGAKKASGCSLMGVLMPMYLYYKESTAQEHGELKLMNELDMPVPAEFILACKEALQLDVPYTSYFCWVKSRVGRLPVLCNKLLCAV
;
A
#
# COMPACT_ATOMS: atom_id res chain seq x y z
N MET A 1 -9.70 7.34 -17.50
CA MET A 1 -10.35 7.97 -16.33
C MET A 1 -10.65 6.96 -15.21
N GLU A 2 -11.12 5.75 -15.50
CA GLU A 2 -11.39 4.74 -14.44
C GLU A 2 -10.11 4.22 -13.75
N TYR A 3 -9.05 3.97 -14.54
CA TYR A 3 -7.72 3.56 -14.06
C TYR A 3 -7.16 4.43 -12.93
N GLU A 4 -7.11 5.75 -13.16
CA GLU A 4 -6.53 6.70 -12.20
C GLU A 4 -7.37 6.78 -10.93
N ASN A 5 -8.70 6.65 -11.06
CA ASN A 5 -9.60 6.64 -9.91
C ASN A 5 -9.44 5.37 -9.06
N VAL A 6 -9.25 4.20 -9.69
CA VAL A 6 -9.00 2.93 -8.97
C VAL A 6 -7.67 3.00 -8.23
N ILE A 7 -6.59 3.38 -8.92
CA ILE A 7 -5.27 3.55 -8.28
C ILE A 7 -5.34 4.57 -7.15
N ARG A 8 -5.99 5.72 -7.37
CA ARG A 8 -6.12 6.74 -6.31
C ARG A 8 -6.82 6.17 -5.08
N LYS A 9 -7.92 5.43 -5.24
CA LYS A 9 -8.63 4.80 -4.11
C LYS A 9 -7.77 3.76 -3.40
N MET A 10 -7.01 2.95 -4.14
CA MET A 10 -6.09 1.96 -3.56
C MET A 10 -4.98 2.64 -2.74
N VAL A 11 -4.40 3.72 -3.28
CA VAL A 11 -3.38 4.52 -2.60
C VAL A 11 -3.96 5.19 -1.35
N GLU A 12 -5.13 5.83 -1.45
CA GLU A 12 -5.82 6.48 -0.33
C GLU A 12 -6.09 5.48 0.81
N LYS A 13 -6.64 4.31 0.47
CA LYS A 13 -6.93 3.26 1.45
C LYS A 13 -5.65 2.77 2.14
N CYS A 14 -4.62 2.46 1.36
CA CYS A 14 -3.34 1.99 1.88
C CYS A 14 -2.66 3.03 2.78
N ALA A 15 -2.62 4.29 2.34
CA ALA A 15 -2.04 5.39 3.10
C ALA A 15 -2.81 5.65 4.41
N LEU A 16 -4.14 5.58 4.38
CA LEU A 16 -4.97 5.78 5.56
C LEU A 16 -4.78 4.66 6.59
N GLU A 17 -4.76 3.41 6.14
CA GLU A 17 -4.50 2.25 7.02
C GLU A 17 -3.09 2.32 7.63
N GLY A 18 -2.08 2.66 6.82
CA GLY A 18 -0.71 2.83 7.29
C GLY A 18 -0.54 3.97 8.29
N ALA A 19 -1.19 5.13 8.05
CA ALA A 19 -1.16 6.25 8.98
C ALA A 19 -1.80 5.89 10.33
N LYS A 20 -2.96 5.23 10.33
CA LYS A 20 -3.62 4.77 11.56
C LYS A 20 -2.77 3.78 12.33
N LYS A 21 -2.16 2.81 11.64
CA LYS A 21 -1.28 1.82 12.25
C LYS A 21 -0.04 2.46 12.84
N ALA A 22 0.60 3.35 12.10
CA ALA A 22 1.75 4.12 12.55
C ALA A 22 1.44 4.95 13.81
N SER A 23 0.30 5.64 13.85
CA SER A 23 -0.15 6.36 15.04
C SER A 23 -0.40 5.41 16.21
N GLY A 24 -1.00 4.24 15.98
CA GLY A 24 -1.21 3.22 17.00
C GLY A 24 0.11 2.70 17.60
N CYS A 25 1.12 2.43 16.78
CA CYS A 25 2.44 2.01 17.24
C CYS A 25 3.14 3.13 18.03
N SER A 26 3.06 4.38 17.56
CA SER A 26 3.61 5.55 18.25
C SER A 26 2.98 5.72 19.65
N LEU A 27 1.67 5.55 19.78
CA LEU A 27 0.97 5.58 21.08
C LEU A 27 1.41 4.46 22.04
N MET A 28 1.86 3.31 21.53
CA MET A 28 2.41 2.22 22.32
C MET A 28 3.90 2.41 22.65
N GLY A 29 4.51 3.53 22.25
CA GLY A 29 5.95 3.78 22.42
C GLY A 29 6.83 2.98 21.46
N VAL A 30 6.26 2.38 20.42
CA VAL A 30 6.95 1.51 19.47
C VAL A 30 7.15 2.26 18.15
N LEU A 31 8.38 2.70 17.90
CA LEU A 31 8.74 3.36 16.65
C LEU A 31 9.29 2.34 15.64
N MET A 32 8.40 1.73 14.85
CA MET A 32 8.77 0.80 13.79
C MET A 32 8.50 1.34 12.38
N PRO A 33 9.47 1.22 11.46
CA PRO A 33 9.28 1.61 10.08
C PRO A 33 8.11 0.85 9.42
N MET A 34 7.41 1.52 8.51
CA MET A 34 6.37 0.90 7.68
C MET A 34 6.94 0.57 6.30
N TYR A 35 6.65 -0.62 5.80
CA TYR A 35 7.07 -1.10 4.49
C TYR A 35 5.87 -1.33 3.58
N LEU A 36 6.04 -1.05 2.28
CA LEU A 36 4.99 -1.27 1.29
C LEU A 36 5.03 -2.70 0.79
N TYR A 37 3.89 -3.36 0.89
CA TYR A 37 3.63 -4.65 0.28
C TYR A 37 2.49 -4.53 -0.71
N TYR A 38 2.52 -5.40 -1.71
CA TYR A 38 1.46 -5.50 -2.69
C TYR A 38 1.11 -6.96 -2.96
N LYS A 39 -0.17 -7.19 -3.26
CA LYS A 39 -0.67 -8.42 -3.86
C LYS A 39 -0.88 -8.15 -5.34
N GLU A 40 -0.38 -9.04 -6.20
CA GLU A 40 -0.57 -8.91 -7.64
C GLU A 40 -2.05 -8.99 -8.00
N SER A 41 -2.45 -8.25 -9.04
CA SER A 41 -3.79 -8.41 -9.62
C SER A 41 -3.92 -9.77 -10.29
N THR A 42 -5.11 -10.34 -10.22
CA THR A 42 -5.47 -11.53 -10.99
C THR A 42 -6.14 -11.13 -12.30
N ALA A 43 -6.48 -12.10 -13.13
CA ALA A 43 -7.25 -11.86 -14.35
C ALA A 43 -8.69 -11.39 -14.08
N GLN A 44 -9.16 -11.39 -12.83
CA GLN A 44 -10.55 -11.05 -12.46
C GLN A 44 -10.61 -9.93 -11.42
N GLU A 45 -9.56 -9.76 -10.62
CA GLU A 45 -9.57 -8.86 -9.47
C GLU A 45 -8.33 -7.97 -9.45
N HIS A 46 -8.52 -6.72 -9.00
CA HIS A 46 -7.39 -5.85 -8.69
C HIS A 46 -6.58 -6.43 -7.54
N GLY A 47 -5.29 -6.11 -7.53
CA GLY A 47 -4.41 -6.43 -6.44
C GLY A 47 -4.72 -5.60 -5.20
N GLU A 48 -3.88 -5.76 -4.18
CA GLU A 48 -4.00 -5.01 -2.93
C GLU A 48 -2.69 -4.31 -2.58
N LEU A 49 -2.78 -3.22 -1.83
CA LEU A 49 -1.65 -2.51 -1.27
C LEU A 49 -1.79 -2.49 0.24
N LYS A 50 -0.73 -2.85 0.97
CA LYS A 50 -0.70 -2.80 2.42
C LYS A 50 0.60 -2.20 2.93
N LEU A 51 0.49 -1.34 3.93
CA LEU A 51 1.62 -0.90 4.74
C LEU A 51 1.70 -1.81 5.96
N MET A 52 2.83 -2.50 6.12
CA MET A 52 3.07 -3.44 7.21
C MET A 52 4.39 -3.13 7.91
N ASN A 53 4.50 -3.48 9.19
CA ASN A 53 5.74 -3.37 9.97
C ASN A 53 6.13 -4.74 10.55
N GLU A 54 7.17 -4.79 11.37
CA GLU A 54 7.69 -6.04 11.94
C GLU A 54 6.70 -6.73 12.90
N LEU A 55 5.72 -6.01 13.46
CA LEU A 55 4.66 -6.60 14.29
C LEU A 55 3.62 -7.35 13.47
N ASP A 56 3.55 -7.08 12.16
CA ASP A 56 2.63 -7.76 11.24
C ASP A 56 3.18 -9.09 10.70
N MET A 57 4.35 -9.52 11.19
CA MET A 57 4.96 -10.77 10.78
C MET A 57 4.26 -11.97 11.44
N PRO A 58 4.03 -13.07 10.71
CA PRO A 58 4.48 -13.31 9.33
C PRO A 58 3.60 -12.62 8.29
N VAL A 59 4.24 -11.98 7.29
CA VAL A 59 3.55 -11.42 6.12
C VAL A 59 2.82 -12.54 5.38
N PRO A 60 1.54 -12.37 4.99
CA PRO A 60 0.82 -13.38 4.24
C PRO A 60 1.52 -13.69 2.90
N ALA A 61 1.52 -14.96 2.49
CA ALA A 61 2.28 -15.43 1.32
C ALA A 61 1.91 -14.75 -0.01
N GLU A 62 0.72 -14.16 -0.09
CA GLU A 62 0.24 -13.44 -1.27
C GLU A 62 0.80 -12.02 -1.40
N PHE A 63 1.48 -11.50 -0.36
CA PHE A 63 2.00 -10.14 -0.32
C PHE A 63 3.50 -10.12 -0.57
N ILE A 64 3.89 -9.37 -1.58
CA ILE A 64 5.27 -9.17 -2.02
C ILE A 64 5.75 -7.80 -1.55
N LEU A 65 6.98 -7.73 -1.05
CA LEU A 65 7.59 -6.46 -0.66
C LEU A 65 7.83 -5.59 -1.91
N ALA A 66 7.16 -4.44 -2.00
CA ALA A 66 7.27 -3.54 -3.15
C ALA A 66 8.64 -2.84 -3.20
N CYS A 67 9.17 -2.47 -2.04
CA CYS A 67 10.48 -1.83 -1.93
C CYS A 67 11.10 -2.11 -0.55
N LYS A 68 12.44 -2.15 -0.49
CA LYS A 68 13.19 -2.21 0.77
C LYS A 68 13.31 -0.86 1.48
N GLU A 69 12.62 0.16 0.99
CA GLU A 69 12.57 1.48 1.61
C GLU A 69 11.44 1.52 2.65
N ALA A 70 11.78 2.02 3.83
CA ALA A 70 10.82 2.27 4.89
C ALA A 70 10.26 3.68 4.81
N LEU A 71 8.98 3.83 5.14
CA LEU A 71 8.38 5.10 5.47
C LEU A 71 8.56 5.37 6.98
N GLN A 72 9.05 6.57 7.31
CA GLN A 72 9.16 7.03 8.69
C GLN A 72 7.79 7.19 9.34
N LEU A 73 7.73 6.95 10.65
CA LEU A 73 6.52 7.13 11.45
C LEU A 73 6.26 8.60 11.78
N ASP A 74 5.03 8.87 12.21
CA ASP A 74 4.58 10.17 12.71
C ASP A 74 4.69 11.31 11.69
N VAL A 75 4.67 10.96 10.41
CA VAL A 75 4.56 11.92 9.31
C VAL A 75 3.09 12.20 8.99
N PRO A 76 2.76 13.37 8.43
CA PRO A 76 1.38 13.66 8.01
C PRO A 76 0.85 12.64 6.99
N TYR A 77 -0.47 12.43 6.96
CA TYR A 77 -1.13 11.56 5.97
C TYR A 77 -0.70 11.84 4.52
N THR A 78 -0.51 13.12 4.18
CA THR A 78 -0.03 13.53 2.85
C THR A 78 1.31 12.90 2.49
N SER A 79 2.21 12.72 3.46
CA SER A 79 3.48 12.01 3.28
C SER A 79 3.24 10.52 2.95
N TYR A 80 2.33 9.85 3.68
CA TYR A 80 1.94 8.46 3.37
C TYR A 80 1.37 8.35 1.95
N PHE A 81 0.42 9.21 1.60
CA PHE A 81 -0.21 9.21 0.28
C PHE A 81 0.80 9.41 -0.84
N CYS A 82 1.64 10.45 -0.76
CA CYS A 82 2.65 10.75 -1.76
C CYS A 82 3.67 9.62 -1.91
N TRP A 83 4.11 9.05 -0.79
CA TRP A 83 5.10 7.98 -0.76
C TRP A 83 4.57 6.66 -1.34
N VAL A 84 3.30 6.31 -1.07
CA VAL A 84 2.66 5.14 -1.69
C VAL A 84 2.42 5.41 -3.18
N LYS A 85 1.86 6.58 -3.53
CA LYS A 85 1.59 6.97 -4.93
C LYS A 85 2.83 6.89 -5.81
N SER A 86 3.99 7.35 -5.33
CA SER A 86 5.23 7.35 -6.11
C SER A 86 5.76 5.94 -6.41
N ARG A 87 5.32 4.92 -5.67
CA ARG A 87 5.80 3.53 -5.79
C ARG A 87 4.81 2.62 -6.52
N VAL A 88 3.52 2.91 -6.42
CA VAL A 88 2.44 2.10 -7.01
C VAL A 88 2.46 2.06 -8.54
N GLY A 89 2.94 3.11 -9.20
CA GLY A 89 2.93 3.20 -10.66
C GLY A 89 3.72 2.11 -11.40
N ARG A 90 4.56 1.33 -10.70
CA ARG A 90 5.37 0.24 -11.27
C ARG A 90 4.89 -1.15 -10.83
N LEU A 91 3.84 -1.25 -10.02
CA LEU A 91 3.40 -2.51 -9.43
C LEU A 91 2.26 -3.14 -10.25
N PRO A 92 2.26 -4.46 -10.48
CA PRO A 92 1.20 -5.17 -11.20
C PRO A 92 -0.03 -5.38 -10.32
N VAL A 93 -0.64 -4.29 -9.84
CA VAL A 93 -1.79 -4.30 -8.91
C VAL A 93 -3.13 -4.03 -9.60
N LEU A 94 -3.14 -3.86 -10.92
CA LEU A 94 -4.35 -3.60 -11.67
C LEU A 94 -4.65 -4.72 -12.66
N CYS A 95 -5.87 -5.24 -12.57
CA CYS A 95 -6.40 -6.18 -13.54
C CYS A 95 -6.68 -5.50 -14.88
N ASN A 96 -6.14 -6.07 -15.96
CA ASN A 96 -6.30 -5.59 -17.34
C ASN A 96 -7.64 -5.99 -18.00
N LYS A 97 -8.48 -6.86 -17.41
CA LYS A 97 -9.75 -7.26 -18.05
C LYS A 97 -10.78 -6.14 -18.18
N LEU A 98 -10.67 -5.07 -17.40
CA LEU A 98 -11.48 -3.87 -17.57
C LEU A 98 -11.01 -2.96 -18.73
N LEU A 99 -9.82 -3.18 -19.28
CA LEU A 99 -9.26 -2.41 -20.41
C LEU A 99 -9.45 -3.09 -21.77
N CYS A 100 -9.70 -4.41 -21.80
CA CYS A 100 -9.86 -5.19 -23.04
C CYS A 100 -11.31 -5.48 -23.44
N ALA A 101 -12.31 -4.86 -22.79
CA ALA A 101 -13.72 -4.97 -23.13
C ALA A 101 -14.22 -3.84 -24.06
N VAL A 102 -13.30 -3.26 -24.85
CA VAL A 102 -13.59 -2.23 -25.88
C VAL A 102 -13.25 -2.80 -27.25
#